data_AF-V9KYN1-F1
#
_entry.id   AF-V9KYN1-F1
#
_cell.length_a   1.000
_cell.length_b   1.000
_cell.length_c   1.000
_cell.angle_alpha   90.00
_cell.angle_beta   90.00
_cell.angle_gamma   90.00
#
_symmetry.space_group_name_H-M   'P 1'
#
loop_
_entity.id
_entity.type
_entity.pdbx_description
1 polymer ?
#
loop_
_entity_poly.entity_id
_entity_poly.type
_entity_poly.pdbx_seq_one_letter_code
_entity_poly.pdbx_strand_id
1 'polypeptide(L)'
;VVLQQEISTFYTREKLLEMLRVTDPYNDLVKEELNMIEGALELRTKTVEDVMTPLKDCFMLSADAILDFNTMSMIMQSGYTRIPVYKNEQSNIVDILFVKDLAFVDPDDDMHLKTVTTFYNHPLHCVFNDTKLDAMLEEFKKGKSHLAIVQRVNNEGEGDPFYEVLGIITLEDIIEEIIKSEILDETDFYTDNRTKKIAHRDRKPQDFSLFKLSDSELKIKVSPQLLLATHRFLATEVEPFKSTYISEKILLRLLKHPSVIQELKYDEKNKTSNSQYLYQWNKPIDYFVLILQGKVEVEISKEALKFENGAFTYYGVPALTAVLPSVNRSPSHSSGIQRSDSLYRTDYGGSSNQLNINYIYLPDYSVRLLTDLQFVKITRAQYTNALSASRMDNSPQTPDPDNQIPSSSSRDLSNMPTESTSLLIEKLPVIRKSLSNHSAQGKV
;
A
#
# COMPACT_ATOMS: atom_id res chain seq x y z
N VAL A 1 -32.81 30.24 60.53
CA VAL A 1 -31.47 29.81 60.08
C VAL A 1 -31.47 28.29 60.12
N VAL A 2 -31.86 27.65 59.02
CA VAL A 2 -31.83 26.20 58.86
C VAL A 2 -30.46 25.88 58.27
N LEU A 3 -29.66 25.13 59.01
CA LEU A 3 -28.31 24.73 58.66
C LEU A 3 -28.31 23.99 57.33
N GLN A 4 -27.76 24.62 56.29
CA GLN A 4 -27.12 23.92 55.18
C GLN A 4 -25.98 23.07 55.78
N GLN A 5 -26.30 21.84 56.19
CA GLN A 5 -25.31 20.78 56.10
C GLN A 5 -25.17 20.49 54.62
N GLU A 6 -24.21 21.16 53.99
CA GLU A 6 -23.60 20.69 52.76
C GLU A 6 -23.28 19.21 52.98
N ILE A 7 -24.01 18.34 52.30
CA ILE A 7 -23.66 16.94 52.22
C ILE A 7 -22.36 16.93 51.44
N SER A 8 -21.23 17.00 52.16
CA SER A 8 -19.94 16.64 51.62
C SER A 8 -19.99 15.15 51.41
N THR A 9 -20.62 14.75 50.30
CA THR A 9 -20.75 13.35 49.93
C THR A 9 -19.37 12.92 49.45
N PHE A 10 -18.58 12.36 50.36
CA PHE A 10 -17.40 11.60 50.00
C PHE A 10 -17.89 10.34 49.26
N TYR A 11 -18.13 10.46 47.95
CA TYR A 11 -18.38 9.31 47.10
C TYR A 11 -17.05 8.57 46.94
N THR A 12 -16.97 7.35 47.48
CA THR A 12 -15.88 6.43 47.16
C THR A 12 -15.86 6.18 45.66
N ARG A 13 -14.68 5.88 45.11
CA ARG A 13 -14.51 5.64 43.67
C ARG A 13 -15.52 4.61 43.14
N GLU A 14 -15.68 3.52 43.89
CA GLU A 14 -16.59 2.42 43.55
C GLU A 14 -18.04 2.91 43.51
N LYS A 15 -18.44 3.75 44.47
CA LYS A 15 -19.79 4.32 44.56
C LYS A 15 -20.06 5.32 43.43
N LEU A 16 -19.06 6.09 43.01
CA LEU A 16 -19.18 7.00 41.87
C LEU A 16 -19.36 6.24 40.56
N LEU A 17 -18.58 5.16 40.37
CA LEU A 17 -18.72 4.26 39.23
C LEU A 17 -20.10 3.57 39.20
N GLU A 18 -20.56 3.09 40.36
CA GLU A 18 -21.85 2.42 40.51
C GLU A 18 -23.02 3.38 40.26
N MET A 19 -22.94 4.64 40.75
CA MET A 19 -23.93 5.67 40.41
C MET A 19 -23.98 5.94 38.90
N LEU A 20 -22.82 6.05 38.24
CA LEU A 20 -22.77 6.28 36.79
C LEU A 20 -23.43 5.12 36.01
N ARG A 21 -23.17 3.87 36.40
CA ARG A 21 -23.76 2.67 35.78
C ARG A 21 -25.26 2.51 36.04
N VAL A 22 -25.76 2.94 37.21
CA VAL A 22 -27.19 2.81 37.58
C VAL A 22 -28.06 3.90 36.93
N THR A 23 -27.47 5.00 36.47
CA THR A 23 -28.21 6.15 35.90
C THR A 23 -28.44 6.03 34.38
N ASP A 24 -28.11 4.88 33.79
CA ASP A 24 -28.11 4.58 32.33
C ASP A 24 -29.42 4.90 31.56
N PRO A 25 -30.65 4.87 32.14
CA PRO A 25 -31.84 5.28 31.38
C PRO A 25 -32.19 6.77 31.44
N TYR A 26 -31.48 7.60 32.21
CA TYR A 26 -31.87 9.01 32.48
C TYR A 26 -30.76 10.06 32.33
N ASN A 27 -29.54 9.67 31.94
CA ASN A 27 -28.44 10.60 31.79
C ASN A 27 -28.29 11.09 30.34
N ASP A 28 -27.97 12.38 30.20
CA ASP A 28 -27.58 13.06 28.95
C ASP A 28 -26.17 12.66 28.47
N LEU A 29 -25.55 11.70 29.17
CA LEU A 29 -24.21 11.21 28.86
C LEU A 29 -24.30 10.11 27.82
N VAL A 30 -23.58 10.28 26.72
CA VAL A 30 -23.49 9.27 25.67
C VAL A 30 -22.64 8.11 26.18
N LYS A 31 -22.93 6.89 25.71
CA LYS A 31 -22.23 5.65 26.13
C LYS A 31 -20.70 5.78 26.03
N GLU A 32 -20.20 6.45 25.01
CA GLU A 32 -18.77 6.69 24.80
C GLU A 32 -18.17 7.60 25.89
N GLU A 33 -18.92 8.58 26.39
CA GLU A 33 -18.46 9.46 27.47
C GLU A 33 -18.37 8.71 28.80
N LEU A 34 -19.35 7.82 29.07
CA LEU A 34 -19.32 6.93 30.24
C LEU A 34 -18.12 5.99 30.20
N ASN A 35 -17.85 5.37 29.05
CA ASN A 35 -16.69 4.52 28.83
C ASN A 35 -15.38 5.25 29.12
N MET A 36 -15.26 6.50 28.65
CA MET A 36 -14.06 7.31 28.86
C MET A 36 -13.85 7.67 30.34
N ILE A 37 -14.93 8.01 31.05
CA ILE A 37 -14.87 8.28 32.50
C ILE A 37 -14.46 7.02 33.27
N GLU A 38 -15.04 5.88 32.93
CA GLU A 38 -14.69 4.59 33.52
C GLU A 38 -13.23 4.21 33.26
N GLY A 39 -12.74 4.32 32.03
CA GLY A 39 -11.34 4.04 31.69
C GLY A 39 -10.36 4.96 32.41
N ALA A 40 -10.64 6.27 32.47
CA ALA A 40 -9.85 7.21 33.25
C ALA A 40 -9.81 6.84 34.74
N LEU A 41 -10.90 6.26 35.28
CA LEU A 41 -10.91 5.77 36.64
C LEU A 41 -10.08 4.48 36.79
N GLU A 42 -10.09 3.57 35.83
CA GLU A 42 -9.34 2.31 35.94
C GLU A 42 -7.82 2.46 35.82
N LEU A 43 -7.31 3.55 35.24
CA LEU A 43 -5.86 3.78 35.07
C LEU A 43 -5.02 3.63 36.34
N ARG A 44 -5.56 4.06 37.48
CA ARG A 44 -4.84 4.03 38.77
C ARG A 44 -4.86 2.63 39.41
N THR A 45 -5.78 1.77 38.98
CA THR A 45 -5.90 0.40 39.48
C THR A 45 -5.14 -0.59 38.59
N LYS A 46 -5.28 -0.45 37.27
CA LYS A 46 -4.61 -1.29 36.28
C LYS A 46 -3.09 -1.07 36.27
N THR A 47 -2.40 -2.13 35.89
CA THR A 47 -0.94 -2.18 35.75
C THR A 47 -0.56 -2.27 34.28
N VAL A 48 0.71 -2.01 33.99
CA VAL A 48 1.29 -2.19 32.66
C VAL A 48 1.13 -3.63 32.18
N GLU A 49 1.27 -4.62 33.06
CA GLU A 49 1.11 -6.05 32.71
C GLU A 49 -0.29 -6.39 32.15
N ASP A 50 -1.34 -5.71 32.61
CA ASP A 50 -2.71 -5.96 32.16
C ASP A 50 -2.92 -5.58 30.68
N VAL A 51 -2.18 -4.57 30.21
CA VAL A 51 -2.41 -3.88 28.93
C VAL A 51 -1.31 -4.18 27.90
N MET A 52 -0.09 -4.47 28.36
CA MET A 52 1.07 -4.65 27.48
C MET A 52 0.84 -5.66 26.34
N THR A 53 1.58 -5.46 25.25
CA THR A 53 1.71 -6.44 24.17
C THR A 53 2.77 -7.47 24.57
N PRO A 54 2.41 -8.77 24.66
CA PRO A 54 3.37 -9.82 25.01
C PRO A 54 4.53 -9.90 24.01
N LEU A 55 5.74 -10.23 24.50
CA LEU A 55 6.95 -10.29 23.67
C LEU A 55 6.80 -11.18 22.43
N LYS A 56 6.08 -12.30 22.56
CA LYS A 56 5.81 -13.27 21.47
C LYS A 56 5.00 -12.68 20.29
N ASP A 57 4.23 -11.62 20.54
CA ASP A 57 3.38 -10.96 19.54
C ASP A 57 4.05 -9.67 19.03
N CYS A 58 5.24 -9.33 19.53
CA CYS A 58 6.00 -8.17 19.07
C CYS A 58 6.71 -8.44 17.74
N PHE A 59 6.60 -7.51 16.80
CA PHE A 59 7.47 -7.48 15.63
C PHE A 59 8.83 -6.88 16.00
N MET A 60 9.90 -7.63 15.77
CA MET A 60 11.25 -7.26 16.20
C MET A 60 12.28 -7.60 15.12
N LEU A 61 13.42 -6.92 15.14
CA LEU A 61 14.53 -7.16 14.22
C LEU A 61 15.78 -7.62 14.97
N SER A 62 16.55 -8.51 14.34
CA SER A 62 17.89 -8.85 14.83
C SER A 62 18.85 -7.71 14.56
N ALA A 63 19.72 -7.38 15.52
CA ALA A 63 20.78 -6.38 15.35
C ALA A 63 21.74 -6.70 14.19
N ASP A 64 21.88 -7.98 13.85
CA ASP A 64 22.73 -8.46 12.76
C ASP A 64 21.99 -8.48 11.40
N ALA A 65 20.75 -7.99 11.33
CA ALA A 65 20.00 -7.88 10.09
C ALA A 65 20.65 -6.88 9.12
N ILE A 66 20.53 -7.18 7.82
CA ILE A 66 20.95 -6.31 6.72
C ILE A 66 19.71 -5.59 6.20
N LEU A 67 19.81 -4.27 6.01
CA LEU A 67 18.76 -3.41 5.47
C LEU A 67 18.67 -3.52 3.94
N ASP A 68 18.55 -4.75 3.45
CA ASP A 68 18.30 -5.03 2.03
C ASP A 68 16.84 -4.71 1.66
N PHE A 69 16.51 -4.79 0.37
CA PHE A 69 15.14 -4.54 -0.10
C PHE A 69 14.09 -5.42 0.58
N ASN A 70 14.43 -6.67 0.93
CA ASN A 70 13.49 -7.59 1.56
C ASN A 70 13.14 -7.15 2.98
N THR A 71 14.17 -6.87 3.79
CA THR A 71 14.04 -6.43 5.18
C THR A 71 13.35 -5.07 5.23
N MET A 72 13.77 -4.13 4.37
CA MET A 72 13.11 -2.83 4.21
C MET A 72 11.64 -2.95 3.84
N SER A 73 11.30 -3.84 2.89
CA SER A 73 9.92 -4.12 2.51
C SER A 73 9.12 -4.71 3.67
N MET A 74 9.71 -5.63 4.44
CA MET A 74 9.06 -6.21 5.63
C MET A 74 8.78 -5.16 6.69
N ILE A 75 9.73 -4.26 6.96
CA ILE A 75 9.56 -3.16 7.91
C ILE A 75 8.39 -2.27 7.49
N MET A 76 8.38 -1.81 6.23
CA MET A 76 7.32 -0.94 5.72
C MET A 76 5.95 -1.64 5.68
N GLN A 77 5.93 -2.95 5.41
CA GLN A 77 4.70 -3.76 5.44
C GLN A 77 4.21 -4.09 6.85
N SER A 78 5.04 -3.94 7.88
CA SER A 78 4.59 -4.18 9.26
C SER A 78 3.67 -3.06 9.76
N GLY A 79 3.85 -1.84 9.26
CA GLY A 79 3.14 -0.64 9.72
C GLY A 79 3.72 -0.03 11.00
N TYR A 80 4.59 -0.73 11.73
CA TYR A 80 5.11 -0.22 13.00
C TYR A 80 6.12 0.90 12.83
N THR A 81 5.94 1.99 13.56
CA THR A 81 6.85 3.16 13.52
C THR A 81 8.10 2.99 14.37
N ARG A 82 8.03 2.15 15.41
CA ARG A 82 9.10 1.88 16.37
C ARG A 82 9.25 0.38 16.54
N ILE A 83 10.44 -0.15 16.22
CA ILE A 83 10.68 -1.59 16.16
C ILE A 83 11.81 -1.94 17.13
N PRO A 84 11.56 -2.78 18.14
CA PRO A 84 12.62 -3.27 19.02
C PRO A 84 13.67 -4.07 18.25
N VAL A 85 14.93 -3.84 18.59
CA VAL A 85 16.09 -4.54 18.01
C VAL A 85 16.75 -5.39 19.08
N TYR A 86 16.84 -6.69 18.83
CA TYR A 86 17.39 -7.67 19.78
C TYR A 86 18.72 -8.23 19.31
N LYS A 87 19.50 -8.75 20.27
CA LYS A 87 20.78 -9.42 19.99
C LYS A 87 20.78 -10.83 20.54
N ASN A 88 21.04 -11.81 19.67
CA ASN A 88 21.02 -13.25 19.93
C ASN A 88 19.62 -13.79 20.29
N GLU A 89 19.04 -13.34 21.41
CA GLU A 89 17.73 -13.75 21.89
C GLU A 89 16.74 -12.59 21.89
N GLN A 90 15.46 -12.86 21.62
CA GLN A 90 14.40 -11.82 21.59
C GLN A 90 14.18 -11.14 22.94
N SER A 91 14.50 -11.83 24.05
CA SER A 91 14.49 -11.26 25.40
C SER A 91 15.56 -10.17 25.60
N ASN A 92 16.62 -10.19 24.80
CA ASN A 92 17.75 -9.27 24.91
C ASN A 92 17.62 -8.11 23.92
N ILE A 93 16.74 -7.17 24.24
CA ILE A 93 16.50 -5.95 23.46
C ILE A 93 17.63 -4.96 23.76
N VAL A 94 18.35 -4.55 22.72
CA VAL A 94 19.54 -3.69 22.82
C VAL A 94 19.33 -2.29 22.26
N ASP A 95 18.42 -2.13 21.30
CA ASP A 95 18.16 -0.88 20.59
C ASP A 95 16.68 -0.79 20.17
N ILE A 96 16.25 0.39 19.72
CA ILE A 96 14.97 0.59 19.02
C ILE A 96 15.26 1.29 17.69
N LEU A 97 14.71 0.76 16.61
CA LEU A 97 14.73 1.38 15.28
C LEU A 97 13.48 2.25 15.11
N PHE A 98 13.65 3.51 14.70
CA PHE A 98 12.53 4.31 14.20
C PHE A 98 12.50 4.23 12.67
N VAL A 99 11.33 4.00 12.08
CA VAL A 99 11.20 3.88 10.62
C VAL A 99 11.66 5.14 9.89
N LYS A 100 11.49 6.32 10.50
CA LYS A 100 11.98 7.59 9.94
C LYS A 100 13.51 7.64 9.77
N ASP A 101 14.26 6.85 10.52
CA ASP A 101 15.72 6.80 10.43
C ASP A 101 16.18 6.12 9.14
N LEU A 102 15.29 5.36 8.50
CA LEU A 102 15.53 4.69 7.24
C LEU A 102 15.37 5.63 6.02
N ALA A 103 15.01 6.91 6.23
CA ALA A 103 14.71 7.86 5.16
C ALA A 103 15.89 8.11 4.19
N PHE A 104 17.13 7.96 4.68
CA PHE A 104 18.36 8.14 3.89
C PHE A 104 19.11 6.82 3.66
N VAL A 105 18.49 5.69 3.97
CA VAL A 105 19.07 4.37 3.75
C VAL A 105 18.70 3.93 2.34
N ASP A 106 19.71 3.60 1.54
CA ASP A 106 19.52 2.98 0.24
C ASP A 106 19.53 1.45 0.40
N PRO A 107 18.41 0.75 0.12
CA PRO A 107 18.38 -0.71 0.09
C PRO A 107 19.41 -1.37 -0.85
N ASP A 108 19.96 -0.65 -1.84
CA ASP A 108 21.01 -1.17 -2.72
C ASP A 108 22.41 -1.16 -2.05
N ASP A 109 22.58 -0.50 -0.89
CA ASP A 109 23.85 -0.44 -0.15
C ASP A 109 24.08 -1.64 0.78
N ASP A 110 23.07 -2.48 1.01
CA ASP A 110 23.11 -3.64 1.93
C ASP A 110 23.69 -3.28 3.33
N MET A 111 23.31 -2.12 3.86
CA MET A 111 23.84 -1.62 5.13
C MET A 111 23.35 -2.48 6.32
N HIS A 112 24.22 -2.75 7.29
CA HIS A 112 23.84 -3.47 8.50
C HIS A 112 22.98 -2.57 9.42
N LEU A 113 21.89 -3.12 9.96
CA LEU A 113 20.97 -2.42 10.87
C LEU A 113 21.70 -1.81 12.06
N LYS A 114 22.66 -2.54 12.64
CA LYS A 114 23.52 -2.06 13.73
C LYS A 114 24.17 -0.71 13.45
N THR A 115 24.53 -0.41 12.20
CA THR A 115 25.15 0.87 11.83
C THR A 115 24.17 2.02 12.05
N VAL A 116 22.91 1.83 11.64
CA VAL A 116 21.84 2.80 11.82
C VAL A 116 21.49 2.97 13.29
N THR A 117 21.29 1.86 14.02
CA THR A 117 20.91 1.92 15.44
C THR A 117 22.00 2.55 16.29
N THR A 118 23.28 2.22 16.02
CA THR A 118 24.42 2.83 16.72
C THR A 118 24.56 4.32 16.40
N PHE A 119 24.26 4.75 15.17
CA PHE A 119 24.35 6.15 14.76
C PHE A 119 23.30 7.03 15.46
N TYR A 120 22.04 6.58 15.49
CA TYR A 120 20.95 7.35 16.11
C TYR A 120 20.87 7.16 17.62
N ASN A 121 21.21 5.97 18.13
CA ASN A 121 21.30 5.61 19.54
C ASN A 121 20.07 6.07 20.36
N HIS A 122 18.89 5.64 19.94
CA HIS A 122 17.64 6.00 20.62
C HIS A 122 17.59 5.42 22.04
N PRO A 123 17.12 6.19 23.04
CA PRO A 123 17.10 5.73 24.41
C PRO A 123 16.07 4.59 24.61
N LEU A 124 16.51 3.51 25.24
CA LEU A 124 15.61 2.46 25.72
C LEU A 124 14.89 2.93 26.98
N HIS A 125 13.56 2.93 26.92
CA HIS A 125 12.72 3.21 28.08
C HIS A 125 12.22 1.89 28.67
N CYS A 126 12.76 1.48 29.82
CA CYS A 126 12.35 0.25 30.50
C CYS A 126 11.50 0.57 31.73
N VAL A 127 10.42 -0.18 31.90
CA VAL A 127 9.46 -0.01 32.99
C VAL A 127 9.11 -1.36 33.62
N PHE A 128 8.73 -1.35 34.90
CA PHE A 128 8.36 -2.57 35.61
C PHE A 128 6.91 -2.97 35.34
N ASN A 129 6.64 -4.28 35.36
CA ASN A 129 5.32 -4.85 35.10
C ASN A 129 4.22 -4.37 36.07
N ASP A 130 4.59 -4.10 37.32
CA ASP A 130 3.70 -3.62 38.38
C ASP A 130 3.45 -2.10 38.35
N THR A 131 4.10 -1.37 37.45
CA THR A 131 3.90 0.07 37.25
C THR A 131 2.44 0.36 36.90
N LYS A 132 1.86 1.40 37.52
CA LYS A 132 0.48 1.83 37.25
C LYS A 132 0.36 2.66 35.96
N LEU A 133 -0.78 2.54 35.27
CA LEU A 133 -0.96 3.21 33.97
C LEU A 133 -1.00 4.74 34.08
N ASP A 134 -1.44 5.29 35.20
CA ASP A 134 -1.41 6.74 35.47
C ASP A 134 0.03 7.29 35.55
N ALA A 135 0.92 6.57 36.23
CA ALA A 135 2.34 6.87 36.26
C ALA A 135 2.97 6.70 34.87
N MET A 136 2.64 5.62 34.16
CA MET A 136 3.13 5.35 32.82
C MET A 136 2.73 6.43 31.80
N LEU A 137 1.48 6.90 31.86
CA LEU A 137 0.98 8.00 31.04
C LEU A 137 1.76 9.29 31.29
N GLU A 138 2.07 9.60 32.55
CA GLU A 138 2.87 10.77 32.92
C GLU A 138 4.32 10.66 32.42
N GLU A 139 4.89 9.45 32.36
CA GLU A 139 6.21 9.23 31.77
C GLU A 139 6.21 9.45 30.25
N PHE A 140 5.20 8.95 29.54
CA PHE A 140 5.05 9.19 28.11
C PHE A 140 4.80 10.67 27.78
N LYS A 141 4.01 11.38 28.59
CA LYS A 141 3.79 12.83 28.44
C LYS A 141 5.05 13.66 28.60
N LYS A 142 6.05 13.20 29.37
CA LYS A 142 7.36 13.87 29.47
C LYS A 142 8.18 13.79 28.18
N GLY A 143 7.75 12.99 27.20
CA GLY A 143 8.29 12.99 25.84
C GLY A 143 9.60 12.23 25.65
N LYS A 144 9.96 11.33 26.56
CA LYS A 144 11.21 10.55 26.45
C LYS A 144 11.12 9.48 25.36
N SER A 145 10.03 8.72 25.33
CA SER A 145 9.69 7.72 24.31
C SER A 145 8.19 7.47 24.39
N HIS A 146 7.55 7.03 23.31
CA HIS A 146 6.15 6.54 23.30
C HIS A 146 6.05 5.01 23.24
N LEU A 147 7.19 4.32 23.31
CA LEU A 147 7.29 2.87 23.44
C LEU A 147 8.21 2.58 24.62
N ALA A 148 7.79 1.67 25.49
CA ALA A 148 8.57 1.19 26.61
C ALA A 148 8.64 -0.34 26.64
N ILE A 149 9.77 -0.85 27.11
CA ILE A 149 10.01 -2.28 27.32
C ILE A 149 9.56 -2.62 28.74
N VAL A 150 8.70 -3.62 28.86
CA VAL A 150 8.16 -4.08 30.14
C VAL A 150 9.01 -5.23 30.65
N GLN A 151 9.52 -5.08 31.87
CA GLN A 151 10.37 -6.08 32.51
C GLN A 151 9.89 -6.41 33.94
N ARG A 152 10.22 -7.61 34.40
CA ARG A 152 9.99 -8.06 35.77
C ARG A 152 11.30 -8.47 36.40
N VAL A 153 11.42 -8.26 37.70
CA VAL A 153 12.54 -8.79 38.49
C VAL A 153 12.25 -10.26 38.79
N ASN A 154 13.05 -11.16 38.22
CA ASN A 154 12.98 -12.57 38.53
C ASN A 154 13.94 -12.90 39.68
N ASN A 155 13.38 -13.33 40.81
CA ASN A 155 14.13 -13.74 42.01
C ASN A 155 14.14 -15.27 42.18
N GLU A 156 13.64 -16.03 41.20
CA GLU A 156 13.55 -17.48 41.28
C GLU A 156 14.91 -18.11 40.92
N GLY A 157 15.56 -18.77 41.89
CA GLY A 157 16.82 -19.48 41.71
C GLY A 157 17.81 -19.26 42.85
N GLU A 158 18.93 -19.97 42.83
CA GLU A 158 20.03 -19.81 43.82
C GLU A 158 21.04 -18.70 43.43
N GLY A 159 20.70 -17.83 42.47
CA GLY A 159 21.57 -16.78 41.94
C GLY A 159 21.10 -15.35 42.23
N ASP A 160 21.87 -14.37 41.76
CA ASP A 160 21.49 -12.96 41.81
C ASP A 160 20.23 -12.72 40.96
N PRO A 161 19.32 -11.82 41.39
CA PRO A 161 18.11 -11.52 40.65
C PRO A 161 18.44 -10.88 39.31
N PHE A 162 17.66 -11.25 38.28
CA PHE A 162 17.84 -10.75 36.93
C PHE A 162 16.55 -10.17 36.36
N TYR A 163 16.67 -9.30 35.36
CA TYR A 163 15.52 -8.73 34.67
C TYR A 163 15.07 -9.64 33.55
N GLU A 164 13.77 -9.95 33.53
CA GLU A 164 13.11 -10.72 32.48
C GLU A 164 12.20 -9.79 31.69
N VAL A 165 12.38 -9.73 30.37
CA VAL A 165 11.52 -8.94 29.47
C VAL A 165 10.23 -9.70 29.20
N LEU A 166 9.09 -9.05 29.46
CA LEU A 166 7.75 -9.62 29.28
C LEU A 166 7.08 -9.17 27.98
N GLY A 167 7.38 -7.96 27.52
CA GLY A 167 6.72 -7.36 26.36
C GLY A 167 7.03 -5.88 26.19
N ILE A 168 6.16 -5.20 25.45
CA ILE A 168 6.21 -3.75 25.22
C ILE A 168 4.88 -3.10 25.55
N ILE A 169 4.92 -1.82 25.88
CA ILE A 169 3.74 -0.96 26.02
C ILE A 169 3.94 0.32 25.22
N THR A 170 2.89 0.78 24.57
CA THR A 170 2.88 2.02 23.81
C THR A 170 1.97 3.06 24.45
N LEU A 171 2.11 4.33 24.04
CA LEU A 171 1.16 5.37 24.44
C LEU A 171 -0.25 5.07 23.92
N GLU A 172 -0.37 4.49 22.74
CA GLU A 172 -1.65 4.11 22.13
C GLU A 172 -2.40 3.11 23.03
N ASP A 173 -1.73 2.07 23.50
CA ASP A 173 -2.31 1.06 24.41
C ASP A 173 -2.94 1.70 25.67
N ILE A 174 -2.31 2.74 26.21
CA ILE A 174 -2.82 3.46 27.39
C ILE A 174 -4.05 4.31 27.03
N ILE A 175 -4.04 4.96 25.87
CA ILE A 175 -5.17 5.78 25.42
C ILE A 175 -6.37 4.89 25.08
N GLU A 176 -6.16 3.74 24.46
CA GLU A 176 -7.19 2.74 24.19
C GLU A 176 -7.88 2.27 25.48
N GLU A 177 -7.11 2.09 26.56
CA GLU A 177 -7.64 1.76 27.88
C GLU A 177 -8.44 2.88 28.54
N ILE A 178 -8.13 4.14 28.22
CA ILE A 178 -8.90 5.30 28.68
C ILE A 178 -10.22 5.37 27.93
N ILE A 179 -10.20 5.24 26.61
CA ILE A 179 -11.38 5.44 25.75
C ILE A 179 -12.26 4.18 25.68
N LYS A 180 -11.70 3.01 26.06
CA LYS A 180 -12.32 1.68 25.91
C LYS A 180 -12.71 1.37 24.48
N SER A 181 -11.86 1.80 23.56
CA SER A 181 -12.00 1.59 22.12
C SER A 181 -10.62 1.45 21.51
N GLU A 182 -10.49 0.54 20.54
CA GLU A 182 -9.29 0.41 19.70
C GLU A 182 -9.10 1.68 18.88
N ILE A 183 -7.84 2.08 18.71
CA ILE A 183 -7.44 3.18 17.84
C ILE A 183 -6.74 2.56 16.64
N LEU A 184 -7.31 2.76 15.45
CA LEU A 184 -6.69 2.29 14.21
C LEU A 184 -5.82 3.40 13.65
N ASP A 185 -4.50 3.20 13.67
CA ASP A 185 -3.61 4.08 12.94
C ASP A 185 -3.75 3.85 11.42
N GLU A 186 -3.37 4.86 10.66
CA GLU A 186 -3.39 4.90 9.21
C GLU A 186 -2.59 3.74 8.59
N THR A 187 -1.60 3.23 9.34
CA THR A 187 -0.68 2.17 8.92
C THR A 187 -0.99 0.78 9.49
N ASP A 188 -1.97 0.63 10.40
CA ASP A 188 -2.27 -0.64 11.08
C ASP A 188 -3.02 -1.68 10.24
N PHE A 189 -2.49 -2.91 10.23
CA PHE A 189 -3.07 -4.04 9.49
C PHE A 189 -4.19 -4.76 10.26
N TYR A 190 -4.13 -4.71 11.58
CA TYR A 190 -5.07 -5.38 12.47
C TYR A 190 -5.86 -4.35 13.27
N THR A 191 -7.11 -4.67 13.60
CA THR A 191 -7.91 -3.83 14.50
C THR A 191 -7.58 -4.01 15.97
N ASP A 192 -6.93 -5.13 16.29
CA ASP A 192 -6.49 -5.49 17.63
C ASP A 192 -5.39 -6.55 17.45
N ASN A 193 -4.21 -6.29 17.98
CA ASN A 193 -3.04 -7.17 17.87
C ASN A 193 -3.23 -8.49 18.64
N ARG A 194 -4.06 -8.52 19.68
CA ARG A 194 -4.37 -9.71 20.48
C ARG A 194 -5.34 -10.64 19.75
N THR A 195 -6.41 -10.10 19.15
CA THR A 195 -7.39 -10.92 18.42
C THR A 195 -7.06 -11.12 16.94
N LYS A 196 -6.04 -10.43 16.40
CA LYS A 196 -5.59 -10.49 15.00
C LYS A 196 -6.72 -10.31 13.99
N LYS A 197 -7.74 -9.52 14.36
CA LYS A 197 -8.83 -9.16 13.46
C LYS A 197 -8.31 -8.20 12.39
N ILE A 198 -8.63 -8.46 11.12
CA ILE A 198 -8.13 -7.65 10.01
C ILE A 198 -8.88 -6.31 9.98
N ALA A 199 -8.16 -5.20 9.84
CA ALA A 199 -8.75 -3.89 9.66
C ALA A 199 -9.49 -3.79 8.32
N HIS A 200 -10.76 -3.37 8.34
CA HIS A 200 -11.52 -3.07 7.13
C HIS A 200 -10.98 -1.77 6.50
N ARG A 201 -10.23 -1.88 5.40
CA ARG A 201 -9.66 -0.75 4.67
C ARG A 201 -10.33 -0.54 3.31
N ASP A 202 -10.55 0.73 2.96
CA ASP A 202 -10.85 1.17 1.58
C ASP A 202 -9.59 1.34 0.72
N ARG A 203 -8.40 1.51 1.35
CA ARG A 203 -7.11 1.62 0.65
C ARG A 203 -6.32 0.32 0.75
N LYS A 204 -6.02 -0.27 -0.41
CA LYS A 204 -5.16 -1.45 -0.53
C LYS A 204 -3.73 -1.07 -0.13
N PRO A 205 -3.10 -1.78 0.84
CA PRO A 205 -1.68 -1.57 1.14
C PRO A 205 -0.85 -1.75 -0.13
N GLN A 206 0.17 -0.90 -0.32
CA GLN A 206 1.11 -1.05 -1.42
C GLN A 206 1.94 -2.31 -1.17
N ASP A 207 1.70 -3.35 -1.98
CA ASP A 207 2.39 -4.61 -1.84
C ASP A 207 3.79 -4.53 -2.48
N PHE A 208 4.76 -4.05 -1.68
CA PHE A 208 6.17 -4.01 -2.08
C PHE A 208 6.75 -5.41 -2.34
N SER A 209 6.10 -6.49 -1.85
CA SER A 209 6.54 -7.86 -2.12
C SER A 209 6.46 -8.19 -3.61
N LEU A 210 5.64 -7.48 -4.39
CA LEU A 210 5.58 -7.66 -5.83
C LEU A 210 6.89 -7.28 -6.54
N PHE A 211 7.75 -6.47 -5.91
CA PHE A 211 9.06 -6.09 -6.44
C PHE A 211 10.18 -7.03 -6.01
N LYS A 212 9.90 -7.95 -5.08
CA LYS A 212 10.84 -9.04 -4.74
C LYS A 212 11.16 -9.80 -6.02
N LEU A 213 12.45 -10.01 -6.26
CA LEU A 213 12.94 -10.82 -7.36
C LEU A 213 13.01 -12.26 -6.85
N SER A 214 12.28 -13.17 -7.48
CA SER A 214 12.69 -14.57 -7.44
C SER A 214 13.92 -14.67 -8.33
N ASP A 215 15.04 -15.13 -7.78
CA ASP A 215 16.34 -15.25 -8.47
C ASP A 215 16.31 -16.15 -9.74
N SER A 216 15.16 -16.72 -10.09
CA SER A 216 15.07 -17.85 -11.02
C SER A 216 14.63 -17.54 -12.46
N GLU A 217 14.23 -16.32 -12.83
CA GLU A 217 13.62 -16.10 -14.17
C GLU A 217 14.09 -14.88 -14.98
N LEU A 218 14.91 -13.97 -14.41
CA LEU A 218 15.41 -12.82 -15.17
C LEU A 218 16.83 -13.11 -15.71
N LYS A 219 16.96 -13.09 -17.05
CA LYS A 219 18.27 -13.16 -17.72
C LYS A 219 19.18 -11.96 -17.39
N ILE A 220 18.59 -10.85 -16.96
CA ILE A 220 19.27 -9.59 -16.65
C ILE A 220 18.93 -9.19 -15.23
N LYS A 221 19.96 -8.99 -14.39
CA LYS A 221 19.80 -8.63 -12.98
C LYS A 221 19.60 -7.11 -12.88
N VAL A 222 18.41 -6.68 -12.45
CA VAL A 222 18.09 -5.28 -12.10
C VAL A 222 17.80 -5.24 -10.62
N SER A 223 18.27 -4.22 -9.88
CA SER A 223 17.97 -4.13 -8.44
C SER A 223 16.46 -3.93 -8.21
N PRO A 224 15.87 -4.50 -7.15
CA PRO A 224 14.46 -4.28 -6.83
C PRO A 224 14.11 -2.79 -6.70
N GLN A 225 15.04 -1.98 -6.21
CA GLN A 225 14.87 -0.54 -6.07
C GLN A 225 14.84 0.19 -7.41
N LEU A 226 15.74 -0.16 -8.34
CA LEU A 226 15.70 0.38 -9.70
C LEU A 226 14.41 -0.03 -10.42
N LEU A 227 13.91 -1.26 -10.21
CA LEU A 227 12.63 -1.72 -10.75
C LEU A 227 11.45 -0.93 -10.15
N LEU A 228 11.46 -0.68 -8.83
CA LEU A 228 10.45 0.14 -8.15
C LEU A 228 10.46 1.58 -8.67
N ALA A 229 11.63 2.20 -8.78
CA ALA A 229 11.79 3.55 -9.32
C ALA A 229 11.29 3.65 -10.77
N THR A 230 11.62 2.65 -11.59
CA THR A 230 11.14 2.53 -12.98
C THR A 230 9.62 2.44 -13.05
N HIS A 231 9.02 1.58 -12.23
CA HIS A 231 7.57 1.41 -12.16
C HIS A 231 6.88 2.72 -11.76
N ARG A 232 7.38 3.38 -10.71
CA ARG A 232 6.84 4.67 -10.25
C ARG A 232 6.94 5.74 -11.31
N PHE A 233 8.11 5.90 -11.91
CA PHE A 233 8.33 6.88 -12.97
C PHE A 233 7.38 6.66 -14.16
N LEU A 234 7.25 5.43 -14.65
CA LEU A 234 6.33 5.13 -15.75
C LEU A 234 4.87 5.41 -15.36
N ALA A 235 4.47 5.02 -14.16
CA ALA A 235 3.09 5.21 -13.69
C ALA A 235 2.71 6.68 -13.44
N THR A 236 3.68 7.59 -13.22
CA THR A 236 3.42 9.00 -12.94
C THR A 236 3.72 9.93 -14.12
N GLU A 237 4.87 9.78 -14.76
CA GLU A 237 5.37 10.73 -15.77
C GLU A 237 4.96 10.37 -17.21
N VAL A 238 4.80 9.08 -17.51
CA VAL A 238 4.65 8.62 -18.89
C VAL A 238 3.19 8.25 -19.16
N GLU A 239 2.47 9.17 -19.82
CA GLU A 239 1.00 9.12 -20.02
C GLU A 239 0.40 7.73 -20.34
N PRO A 240 0.91 6.96 -21.32
CA PRO A 240 0.33 5.66 -21.66
C PRO A 240 0.42 4.60 -20.54
N PHE A 241 1.33 4.77 -19.58
CA PHE A 241 1.55 3.83 -18.48
C PHE A 241 0.90 4.26 -17.17
N LYS A 242 0.19 5.39 -17.15
CA LYS A 242 -0.54 5.85 -15.98
C LYS A 242 -1.59 4.84 -15.54
N SER A 243 -1.91 4.86 -14.24
CA SER A 243 -2.88 3.96 -13.60
C SER A 243 -4.30 4.03 -14.20
N THR A 244 -4.60 5.09 -14.94
CA THR A 244 -5.83 5.25 -15.74
C THR A 244 -5.93 4.28 -16.91
N TYR A 245 -4.80 3.85 -17.47
CA TYR A 245 -4.73 2.99 -18.65
C TYR A 245 -4.26 1.57 -18.33
N ILE A 246 -3.21 1.43 -17.51
CA ILE A 246 -2.61 0.15 -17.13
C ILE A 246 -2.62 0.04 -15.61
N SER A 247 -3.11 -1.08 -15.07
CA SER A 247 -3.09 -1.28 -13.61
C SER A 247 -1.66 -1.48 -13.11
N GLU A 248 -1.36 -1.01 -11.89
CA GLU A 248 0.01 -1.08 -11.32
C GLU A 248 0.57 -2.52 -11.32
N LYS A 249 -0.29 -3.52 -11.09
CA LYS A 249 0.09 -4.94 -11.12
C LYS A 249 0.48 -5.41 -12.52
N ILE A 250 -0.27 -4.98 -13.54
CA ILE A 250 0.00 -5.37 -14.92
C ILE A 250 1.25 -4.66 -15.45
N LEU A 251 1.45 -3.39 -15.11
CA LEU A 251 2.68 -2.66 -15.43
C LEU A 251 3.91 -3.39 -14.86
N LEU A 252 3.82 -3.84 -13.61
CA LEU A 252 4.91 -4.57 -12.98
C LEU A 252 5.18 -5.93 -13.64
N ARG A 253 4.12 -6.68 -14.00
CA ARG A 253 4.26 -7.93 -14.77
C ARG A 253 4.90 -7.68 -16.14
N LEU A 254 4.55 -6.58 -16.81
CA LEU A 254 5.15 -6.18 -18.06
C LEU A 254 6.65 -5.89 -17.89
N LEU A 255 7.04 -5.12 -16.87
CA LEU A 255 8.45 -4.82 -16.59
C LEU A 255 9.27 -6.06 -16.22
N LYS A 256 8.67 -7.02 -15.52
CA LYS A 256 9.29 -8.31 -15.18
C LYS A 256 9.36 -9.29 -16.36
N HIS A 257 8.78 -8.97 -17.52
CA HIS A 257 8.84 -9.86 -18.67
C HIS A 257 10.29 -9.97 -19.20
N PRO A 258 10.85 -11.17 -19.43
CA PRO A 258 12.28 -11.37 -19.72
C PRO A 258 12.83 -10.65 -20.96
N SER A 259 11.95 -10.22 -21.87
CA SER A 259 12.32 -9.52 -23.09
C SER A 259 12.16 -7.99 -23.00
N VAL A 260 11.69 -7.45 -21.88
CA VAL A 260 11.40 -6.02 -21.73
C VAL A 260 12.63 -5.27 -21.25
N ILE A 261 13.24 -5.71 -20.16
CA ILE A 261 14.53 -5.13 -19.72
C ILE A 261 15.64 -5.78 -20.53
N GLN A 262 16.48 -4.95 -21.16
CA GLN A 262 17.56 -5.38 -22.06
C GLN A 262 18.85 -4.66 -21.72
N GLU A 263 19.98 -5.28 -22.08
CA GLU A 263 21.32 -4.70 -22.00
C GLU A 263 21.95 -4.66 -23.38
N LEU A 264 22.66 -3.59 -23.67
CA LEU A 264 23.45 -3.41 -24.88
C LEU A 264 24.86 -2.95 -24.49
N LYS A 265 25.86 -3.70 -24.93
CA LYS A 265 27.26 -3.36 -24.71
C LYS A 265 27.74 -2.39 -25.78
N TYR A 266 28.49 -1.38 -25.36
CA TYR A 266 29.10 -0.41 -26.25
C TYR A 266 30.44 -0.93 -26.78
N ASP A 267 30.63 -0.84 -28.09
CA ASP A 267 31.87 -1.27 -28.74
C ASP A 267 32.62 -0.04 -29.30
N GLU A 268 33.69 0.36 -28.62
CA GLU A 268 34.48 1.53 -29.02
C GLU A 268 35.07 1.43 -30.44
N LYS A 269 35.26 0.22 -30.97
CA LYS A 269 35.88 0.01 -32.30
C LYS A 269 34.89 0.17 -33.44
N ASN A 270 33.60 -0.01 -33.17
CA ASN A 270 32.53 -0.09 -34.18
C ASN A 270 31.45 0.98 -33.99
N LYS A 271 31.87 2.23 -33.72
CA LYS A 271 31.00 3.37 -33.36
C LYS A 271 29.82 3.63 -34.29
N THR A 272 29.93 3.25 -35.57
CA THR A 272 28.93 3.51 -36.62
C THR A 272 28.11 2.28 -36.99
N SER A 273 28.29 1.15 -36.29
CA SER A 273 27.50 -0.04 -36.56
C SER A 273 26.03 0.18 -36.21
N ASN A 274 25.12 -0.35 -37.03
CA ASN A 274 23.67 -0.27 -36.78
C ASN A 274 23.28 -0.88 -35.41
N SER A 275 24.09 -1.77 -34.85
CA SER A 275 23.91 -2.35 -33.52
C SER A 275 24.09 -1.34 -32.37
N GLN A 276 24.68 -0.16 -32.62
CA GLN A 276 24.86 0.89 -31.63
C GLN A 276 23.77 1.96 -31.64
N TYR A 277 22.70 1.75 -32.42
CA TYR A 277 21.57 2.66 -32.46
C TYR A 277 20.34 2.02 -31.84
N LEU A 278 19.74 2.72 -30.88
CA LEU A 278 18.40 2.42 -30.37
C LEU A 278 17.33 2.91 -31.34
N TYR A 279 17.55 4.09 -31.92
CA TYR A 279 16.68 4.68 -32.92
C TYR A 279 17.50 5.27 -34.05
N GLN A 280 16.96 5.19 -35.26
CA GLN A 280 17.57 5.80 -36.43
C GLN A 280 16.54 6.71 -37.09
N TRP A 281 17.00 7.89 -37.49
CA TRP A 281 16.18 8.90 -38.13
C TRP A 281 15.40 8.34 -39.31
N ASN A 282 14.10 8.63 -39.33
CA ASN A 282 13.17 8.25 -40.39
C ASN A 282 13.10 6.73 -40.67
N LYS A 283 13.45 5.89 -39.68
CA LYS A 283 13.25 4.43 -39.74
C LYS A 283 12.02 4.00 -38.95
N PRO A 284 11.17 3.13 -39.51
CA PRO A 284 9.95 2.71 -38.85
C PRO A 284 10.24 1.92 -37.57
N ILE A 285 9.50 2.23 -36.52
CA ILE A 285 9.63 1.59 -35.19
C ILE A 285 8.26 1.30 -34.57
N ASP A 286 8.23 0.27 -33.74
CA ASP A 286 7.04 -0.21 -33.04
C ASP A 286 7.27 -0.41 -31.54
N TYR A 287 8.33 0.19 -30.99
CA TYR A 287 8.69 0.06 -29.59
C TYR A 287 9.04 1.38 -28.94
N PHE A 288 8.76 1.45 -27.64
CA PHE A 288 9.16 2.47 -26.70
C PHE A 288 10.43 2.06 -25.99
N VAL A 289 11.25 3.04 -25.61
CA VAL A 289 12.45 2.84 -24.80
C VAL A 289 12.49 3.82 -23.64
N LEU A 290 12.88 3.32 -22.47
CA LEU A 290 13.26 4.11 -21.30
C LEU A 290 14.66 3.66 -20.85
N ILE A 291 15.59 4.60 -20.72
CA ILE A 291 16.97 4.32 -20.28
C ILE A 291 16.97 4.14 -18.76
N LEU A 292 17.52 3.03 -18.26
CA LEU A 292 17.68 2.78 -16.82
C LEU A 292 19.07 3.14 -16.34
N GLN A 293 20.10 2.71 -17.08
CA GLN A 293 21.51 2.97 -16.79
C GLN A 293 22.27 3.20 -18.10
N GLY A 294 23.31 4.03 -18.04
CA GLY A 294 24.13 4.39 -19.19
C GLY A 294 23.77 5.74 -19.80
N LYS A 295 24.41 6.03 -20.93
CA LYS A 295 24.37 7.30 -21.66
C LYS A 295 24.14 7.09 -23.15
N VAL A 296 23.37 7.99 -23.74
CA VAL A 296 23.06 8.02 -25.17
C VAL A 296 23.33 9.40 -25.76
N GLU A 297 23.67 9.41 -27.04
CA GLU A 297 23.69 10.60 -27.86
C GLU A 297 22.40 10.64 -28.70
N VAL A 298 21.67 11.74 -28.63
CA VAL A 298 20.47 11.99 -29.42
C VAL A 298 20.81 13.04 -30.47
N GLU A 299 20.56 12.70 -31.73
CA GLU A 299 20.71 13.60 -32.86
C GLU A 299 19.33 13.95 -33.41
N ILE A 300 18.96 15.24 -33.34
CA ILE A 300 17.64 15.74 -33.75
C ILE A 300 17.80 16.60 -35.02
N SER A 301 16.86 16.47 -35.96
CA SER A 301 16.70 17.33 -37.15
C SER A 301 17.73 17.15 -38.28
N LYS A 302 17.49 17.86 -39.39
CA LYS A 302 18.42 18.01 -40.53
C LYS A 302 19.65 18.88 -40.20
N GLU A 303 19.61 19.60 -39.07
CA GLU A 303 20.68 20.51 -38.61
C GLU A 303 21.74 19.81 -37.74
N ALA A 304 21.62 18.49 -37.53
CA ALA A 304 22.58 17.66 -36.80
C ALA A 304 22.91 18.14 -35.38
N LEU A 305 21.90 18.62 -34.64
CA LEU A 305 22.06 18.98 -33.23
C LEU A 305 22.18 17.71 -32.39
N LYS A 306 23.25 17.62 -31.60
CA LYS A 306 23.59 16.45 -30.77
C LYS A 306 23.51 16.78 -29.29
N PHE A 307 22.83 15.93 -28.53
CA PHE A 307 22.66 16.05 -27.09
C PHE A 307 23.04 14.75 -26.41
N GLU A 308 23.64 14.82 -25.22
CA GLU A 308 23.89 13.66 -24.37
C GLU A 308 22.75 13.54 -23.35
N ASN A 309 22.13 12.36 -23.30
CA ASN A 309 21.06 12.02 -22.36
C ASN A 309 21.44 10.80 -21.52
N GLY A 310 20.92 10.72 -20.30
CA GLY A 310 21.21 9.66 -19.33
C GLY A 310 19.98 8.86 -18.91
N ALA A 311 20.06 8.30 -17.70
CA ALA A 311 18.99 7.53 -17.07
C ALA A 311 17.68 8.30 -16.96
N PHE A 312 16.56 7.57 -16.97
CA PHE A 312 15.20 8.07 -16.90
C PHE A 312 14.78 9.02 -18.05
N THR A 313 15.52 9.00 -19.16
CA THR A 313 15.08 9.58 -20.42
C THR A 313 14.37 8.53 -21.27
N TYR A 314 13.27 8.90 -21.92
CA TYR A 314 12.44 7.99 -22.69
C TYR A 314 12.16 8.49 -24.11
N TYR A 315 11.87 7.54 -25.00
CA TYR A 315 11.72 7.77 -26.44
C TYR A 315 10.61 6.89 -27.01
N GLY A 316 10.05 7.30 -28.14
CA GLY A 316 9.13 6.46 -28.91
C GLY A 316 7.75 6.26 -28.30
N VAL A 317 7.25 7.18 -27.46
CA VAL A 317 5.87 7.11 -26.93
C VAL A 317 4.81 6.96 -28.04
N PRO A 318 4.86 7.72 -29.16
CA PRO A 318 3.90 7.54 -30.25
C PRO A 318 3.94 6.16 -30.91
N ALA A 319 5.02 5.39 -30.72
CA ALA A 319 5.09 4.01 -31.20
C ALA A 319 4.05 3.11 -30.51
N LEU A 320 3.65 3.42 -29.27
CA LEU A 320 2.69 2.63 -28.50
C LEU A 320 1.24 3.09 -28.72
N THR A 321 1.03 4.40 -28.79
CA THR A 321 -0.29 5.03 -28.72
C THR A 321 -0.89 5.38 -30.07
N ALA A 322 -0.34 4.88 -31.18
CA ALA A 322 -0.83 5.15 -32.53
C ALA A 322 -2.23 4.56 -32.79
N VAL A 323 -3.23 5.13 -32.11
CA VAL A 323 -4.67 5.01 -32.23
C VAL A 323 -5.27 6.34 -31.73
N LEU A 324 -5.50 7.30 -32.65
CA LEU A 324 -6.72 8.12 -32.82
C LEU A 324 -6.47 9.38 -33.68
N PRO A 325 -7.35 9.74 -34.63
CA PRO A 325 -7.63 11.13 -34.94
C PRO A 325 -8.42 11.73 -33.79
N SER A 326 -7.97 12.88 -33.28
CA SER A 326 -8.64 13.67 -32.25
C SER A 326 -10.10 13.94 -32.62
N VAL A 327 -11.00 13.58 -31.71
CA VAL A 327 -12.40 14.03 -31.69
C VAL A 327 -12.42 15.56 -31.74
N ASN A 328 -13.23 16.10 -32.65
CA ASN A 328 -13.60 17.51 -32.75
C ASN A 328 -13.83 18.14 -31.36
N ARG A 329 -12.88 18.94 -30.89
CA ARG A 329 -13.18 20.09 -30.03
C ARG A 329 -13.09 21.33 -30.91
N SER A 330 -14.25 21.94 -31.13
CA SER A 330 -14.41 23.21 -31.84
C SER A 330 -13.42 24.27 -31.31
N PRO A 331 -12.74 25.05 -32.17
CA PRO A 331 -11.96 26.18 -31.74
C PRO A 331 -12.85 27.41 -31.68
N SER A 332 -13.22 27.85 -30.47
CA SER A 332 -13.71 29.21 -30.27
C SER A 332 -12.53 30.19 -30.20
N HIS A 333 -12.34 30.92 -31.30
CA HIS A 333 -11.79 32.27 -31.43
C HIS A 333 -10.44 32.63 -30.77
N SER A 334 -9.38 32.83 -31.59
CA SER A 334 -8.99 34.16 -32.08
C SER A 334 -7.69 34.14 -32.92
N SER A 335 -7.81 34.69 -34.13
CA SER A 335 -6.77 35.36 -34.95
C SER A 335 -5.44 34.66 -35.27
N GLY A 336 -5.31 34.26 -36.54
CA GLY A 336 -4.30 34.90 -37.41
C GLY A 336 -3.29 33.98 -38.10
N ILE A 337 -3.42 33.95 -39.43
CA ILE A 337 -2.37 33.72 -40.46
C ILE A 337 -2.30 32.30 -41.05
N GLN A 338 -2.77 32.27 -42.30
CA GLN A 338 -2.71 31.20 -43.27
C GLN A 338 -1.25 30.89 -43.66
N ARG A 339 -0.90 29.61 -43.76
CA ARG A 339 -0.17 29.06 -44.92
C ARG A 339 -0.69 27.65 -45.21
N SER A 340 -1.30 27.54 -46.37
CA SER A 340 -1.68 26.31 -47.06
C SER A 340 -0.46 25.45 -47.37
N ASP A 341 -0.60 24.13 -47.24
CA ASP A 341 -0.42 23.26 -48.39
C ASP A 341 -1.24 21.98 -48.26
N SER A 342 -2.03 21.77 -49.31
CA SER A 342 -2.84 20.61 -49.65
C SER A 342 -2.02 19.32 -49.74
N LEU A 343 -2.65 18.15 -49.58
CA LEU A 343 -2.68 17.11 -50.62
C LEU A 343 -3.69 15.97 -50.31
N TYR A 344 -4.58 15.77 -51.28
CA TYR A 344 -5.44 14.63 -51.63
C TYR A 344 -6.61 14.19 -50.72
N ARG A 345 -7.79 14.61 -51.19
CA ARG A 345 -9.12 14.05 -50.95
C ARG A 345 -9.36 12.87 -51.89
N THR A 346 -9.96 11.79 -51.40
CA THR A 346 -10.83 10.92 -52.21
C THR A 346 -11.89 10.32 -51.28
N ASP A 347 -13.14 10.74 -51.46
CA ASP A 347 -14.31 10.16 -50.79
C ASP A 347 -14.70 8.85 -51.50
N TYR A 348 -14.94 7.77 -50.77
CA TYR A 348 -15.99 6.78 -51.09
C TYR A 348 -16.46 6.10 -49.81
N GLY A 349 -17.78 6.11 -49.60
CA GLY A 349 -18.45 5.48 -48.48
C GLY A 349 -18.61 3.96 -48.65
N GLY A 350 -18.74 3.26 -47.52
CA GLY A 350 -19.21 1.87 -47.49
C GLY A 350 -18.54 1.00 -46.41
N SER A 351 -19.37 0.49 -45.52
CA SER A 351 -19.18 -0.72 -44.69
C SER A 351 -18.28 -0.65 -43.45
N SER A 352 -18.94 -0.84 -42.31
CA SER A 352 -18.40 -1.21 -41.01
C SER A 352 -17.83 -2.62 -41.05
N ASN A 353 -16.55 -2.74 -41.38
CA ASN A 353 -15.58 -3.73 -40.90
C ASN A 353 -14.30 -3.57 -41.73
N GLN A 354 -13.15 -3.46 -41.05
CA GLN A 354 -11.79 -3.22 -41.57
C GLN A 354 -11.41 -1.76 -41.79
N LEU A 355 -10.64 -1.18 -40.85
CA LEU A 355 -9.48 -0.32 -41.12
C LEU A 355 -8.57 -0.31 -39.89
N ASN A 356 -7.76 -1.37 -39.75
CA ASN A 356 -6.56 -1.36 -38.91
C ASN A 356 -5.52 -0.55 -39.70
N ILE A 357 -5.60 0.79 -39.67
CA ILE A 357 -4.56 1.62 -40.28
C ILE A 357 -3.31 1.43 -39.41
N ASN A 358 -2.37 0.63 -39.92
CA ASN A 358 -1.04 0.48 -39.35
C ASN A 358 -0.31 1.83 -39.42
N TYR A 359 -0.55 2.69 -38.43
CA TYR A 359 0.25 3.88 -38.24
C TYR A 359 1.67 3.43 -37.85
N ILE A 360 2.58 3.61 -38.80
CA ILE A 360 4.01 3.39 -38.63
C ILE A 360 4.57 4.68 -38.04
N TYR A 361 5.17 4.59 -36.85
CA TYR A 361 5.85 5.74 -36.26
C TYR A 361 7.26 5.83 -36.87
N LEU A 362 7.60 7.02 -37.35
CA LEU A 362 8.90 7.38 -37.90
C LEU A 362 9.50 8.44 -36.97
N PRO A 363 10.59 8.15 -36.23
CA PRO A 363 11.22 9.11 -35.35
C PRO A 363 11.96 10.16 -36.20
N ASP A 364 11.88 11.40 -35.76
CA ASP A 364 12.60 12.56 -36.31
C ASP A 364 13.97 12.77 -35.64
N TYR A 365 14.45 11.77 -34.90
CA TYR A 365 15.74 11.73 -34.22
C TYR A 365 16.43 10.36 -34.35
N SER A 366 17.74 10.35 -34.13
CA SER A 366 18.53 9.13 -33.93
C SER A 366 19.02 9.06 -32.48
N VAL A 367 19.03 7.86 -31.89
CA VAL A 367 19.56 7.63 -30.54
C VAL A 367 20.67 6.59 -30.63
N ARG A 368 21.88 6.97 -30.25
CA ARG A 368 23.10 6.15 -30.31
C ARG A 368 23.67 5.92 -28.91
N LEU A 369 24.26 4.75 -28.68
CA LEU A 369 24.93 4.44 -27.42
C LEU A 369 26.26 5.20 -27.28
N LEU A 370 26.55 5.69 -26.07
CA LEU A 370 27.86 6.23 -25.68
C LEU A 370 28.59 5.34 -24.68
N THR A 371 27.85 4.52 -23.95
CA THR A 371 28.32 3.62 -22.88
C THR A 371 27.48 2.35 -22.89
N ASP A 372 27.88 1.34 -22.11
CA ASP A 372 27.03 0.18 -21.83
C ASP A 372 25.69 0.65 -21.27
N LEU A 373 24.62 0.03 -21.75
CA LEU A 373 23.28 0.56 -21.59
C LEU A 373 22.32 -0.52 -21.10
N GLN A 374 21.62 -0.23 -20.02
CA GLN A 374 20.52 -1.03 -19.51
C GLN A 374 19.23 -0.22 -19.67
N PHE A 375 18.19 -0.80 -20.26
CA PHE A 375 16.99 -0.08 -20.66
C PHE A 375 15.75 -0.97 -20.69
N VAL A 376 14.60 -0.34 -20.58
CA VAL A 376 13.29 -0.92 -20.84
C VAL A 376 12.97 -0.75 -22.32
N LYS A 377 12.60 -1.83 -23.00
CA LYS A 377 12.07 -1.85 -24.37
C LYS A 377 10.70 -2.50 -24.38
N ILE A 378 9.67 -1.72 -24.67
CA ILE A 378 8.28 -2.19 -24.72
C ILE A 378 7.77 -2.08 -26.14
N THR A 379 7.40 -3.21 -26.76
CA THR A 379 6.80 -3.20 -28.09
C THR A 379 5.32 -2.84 -28.03
N ARG A 380 4.77 -2.34 -29.14
CA ARG A 380 3.34 -2.07 -29.28
C ARG A 380 2.50 -3.30 -28.93
N ALA A 381 2.91 -4.48 -29.38
CA ALA A 381 2.22 -5.74 -29.09
C ALA A 381 2.17 -6.05 -27.58
N GLN A 382 3.30 -5.87 -26.87
CA GLN A 382 3.36 -6.06 -25.41
C GLN A 382 2.47 -5.05 -24.69
N TYR A 383 2.50 -3.79 -25.11
CA TYR A 383 1.67 -2.73 -24.54
C TYR A 383 0.17 -2.98 -24.77
N THR A 384 -0.24 -3.40 -25.97
CA THR A 384 -1.65 -3.74 -26.25
C THR A 384 -2.12 -4.94 -25.44
N ASN A 385 -1.26 -5.93 -25.20
CA ASN A 385 -1.56 -7.06 -24.33
C ASN A 385 -1.70 -6.64 -22.86
N ALA A 386 -0.86 -5.69 -22.40
CA ALA A 386 -0.98 -5.12 -21.07
C ALA A 386 -2.30 -4.32 -20.90
N LEU A 387 -2.71 -3.57 -21.93
CA LEU A 387 -4.00 -2.87 -21.92
C LEU A 387 -5.19 -3.83 -21.87
N SER A 388 -5.18 -4.90 -22.67
CA SER A 388 -6.27 -5.90 -22.62
C SER A 388 -6.32 -6.60 -21.27
N ALA A 389 -5.18 -6.98 -20.71
CA ALA A 389 -5.09 -7.59 -19.39
C ALA A 389 -5.59 -6.65 -18.27
N SER A 390 -5.26 -5.36 -18.33
CA SER A 390 -5.72 -4.36 -17.35
C SER A 390 -7.24 -4.15 -17.41
N ARG A 391 -7.84 -4.22 -18.61
CA ARG A 391 -9.31 -4.16 -18.76
C ARG A 391 -10.02 -5.38 -18.18
N MET A 392 -9.40 -6.56 -18.28
CA MET A 392 -9.93 -7.79 -17.68
C MET A 392 -9.82 -7.75 -16.14
N ASP A 393 -8.70 -7.25 -15.60
CA ASP A 393 -8.47 -7.10 -14.15
C ASP A 393 -9.45 -6.10 -13.49
N ASN A 394 -9.92 -5.11 -14.25
CA ASN A 394 -10.89 -4.11 -13.81
C ASN A 394 -12.36 -4.52 -14.02
N SER A 395 -12.64 -5.68 -14.63
CA SER A 395 -14.00 -6.16 -14.81
C SER A 395 -14.50 -6.86 -13.54
N PRO A 396 -15.72 -6.58 -13.05
CA PRO A 396 -16.27 -7.28 -11.90
C PRO A 396 -16.45 -8.76 -12.26
N GLN A 397 -15.65 -9.62 -11.65
CA GLN A 397 -15.82 -11.07 -11.75
C GLN A 397 -17.19 -11.44 -11.16
N THR A 398 -18.07 -12.02 -11.97
CA THR A 398 -19.26 -12.71 -11.48
C THR A 398 -18.81 -13.86 -10.56
N PRO A 399 -19.46 -14.09 -9.41
CA PRO A 399 -19.07 -15.18 -8.54
C PRO A 399 -19.31 -16.52 -9.23
N ASP A 400 -18.25 -17.33 -9.37
CA ASP A 400 -18.34 -18.72 -9.82
C ASP A 400 -19.09 -19.57 -8.77
N PRO A 401 -19.99 -20.48 -9.18
CA PRO A 401 -20.83 -21.27 -8.28
C PRO A 401 -20.15 -22.55 -7.78
N ASP A 402 -18.84 -22.56 -7.54
CA ASP A 402 -18.12 -23.73 -7.04
C ASP A 402 -17.35 -23.40 -5.76
N ASN A 403 -18.10 -23.30 -4.66
CA ASN A 403 -17.59 -23.48 -3.30
C ASN A 403 -18.74 -23.92 -2.38
N GLN A 404 -19.24 -25.15 -2.60
CA GLN A 404 -19.97 -25.86 -1.56
C GLN A 404 -19.02 -26.80 -0.83
N ILE A 405 -18.76 -26.47 0.43
CA ILE A 405 -18.09 -27.33 1.41
C ILE A 405 -18.99 -28.55 1.66
N PRO A 406 -18.47 -29.80 1.67
CA PRO A 406 -19.28 -30.98 1.91
C PRO A 406 -19.45 -31.20 3.42
N SER A 407 -20.69 -31.21 3.90
CA SER A 407 -21.06 -31.73 5.22
C SER A 407 -21.61 -33.16 5.12
N SER A 408 -20.82 -34.08 5.67
CA SER A 408 -21.14 -35.38 6.29
C SER A 408 -22.56 -35.98 6.15
N SER A 409 -22.61 -37.07 5.39
CA SER A 409 -23.19 -38.41 5.69
C SER A 409 -24.50 -38.56 6.48
N SER A 410 -25.52 -39.14 5.83
CA SER A 410 -26.24 -40.31 6.36
C SER A 410 -27.04 -41.06 5.29
N ARG A 411 -26.63 -42.32 5.10
CA ARG A 411 -27.31 -43.54 4.65
C ARG A 411 -28.81 -43.54 4.26
N ASP A 412 -29.02 -44.27 3.16
CA ASP A 412 -29.99 -45.36 2.93
C ASP A 412 -31.42 -45.10 2.42
N LEU A 413 -31.74 -45.95 1.43
CA LEU A 413 -33.01 -46.56 1.02
C LEU A 413 -33.89 -45.88 -0.05
N SER A 414 -33.75 -46.44 -1.25
CA SER A 414 -34.81 -46.85 -2.20
C SER A 414 -36.27 -46.65 -1.77
N ASN A 415 -37.04 -45.91 -2.60
CA ASN A 415 -38.27 -46.39 -3.25
C ASN A 415 -38.95 -45.27 -4.05
N MET A 416 -39.15 -45.49 -5.35
CA MET A 416 -40.26 -44.92 -6.14
C MET A 416 -41.60 -45.54 -5.68
N PRO A 417 -42.84 -45.14 -6.10
CA PRO A 417 -43.22 -44.25 -7.22
C PRO A 417 -44.48 -43.34 -6.98
N THR A 418 -44.86 -42.62 -8.06
CA THR A 418 -46.24 -42.36 -8.57
C THR A 418 -47.28 -41.47 -7.85
N GLU A 419 -47.81 -40.57 -8.68
CA GLU A 419 -49.23 -40.21 -8.88
C GLU A 419 -49.94 -39.17 -7.99
N SER A 420 -50.35 -38.10 -8.69
CA SER A 420 -51.73 -37.58 -8.74
C SER A 420 -52.40 -37.16 -7.43
N THR A 421 -52.62 -35.86 -7.25
CA THR A 421 -53.95 -35.24 -7.46
C THR A 421 -53.98 -33.78 -6.99
N SER A 422 -54.67 -33.00 -7.81
CA SER A 422 -55.27 -31.69 -7.57
C SER A 422 -55.91 -31.52 -6.18
N LEU A 423 -55.77 -30.33 -5.58
CA LEU A 423 -56.88 -29.66 -4.89
C LEU A 423 -56.72 -28.13 -4.93
N LEU A 424 -57.87 -27.49 -5.09
CA LEU A 424 -58.15 -26.10 -5.42
C LEU A 424 -58.09 -25.17 -4.19
N ILE A 425 -57.60 -23.95 -4.45
CA ILE A 425 -58.23 -22.63 -4.14
C ILE A 425 -58.76 -22.40 -2.71
N GLU A 426 -58.20 -21.42 -1.98
CA GLU A 426 -58.87 -20.14 -1.66
C GLU A 426 -57.98 -19.19 -0.84
N LYS A 427 -57.89 -17.93 -1.33
CA LYS A 427 -57.89 -16.62 -0.59
C LYS A 427 -56.69 -16.32 0.35
N LEU A 428 -56.06 -15.14 0.40
CA LEU A 428 -56.30 -13.75 -0.05
C LEU A 428 -54.98 -12.95 0.23
N PRO A 429 -54.84 -11.63 0.00
CA PRO A 429 -53.72 -11.07 -0.76
C PRO A 429 -52.79 -10.11 -0.01
N VAL A 430 -51.74 -9.76 -0.75
CA VAL A 430 -50.75 -8.69 -0.59
C VAL A 430 -51.37 -7.32 -0.30
N ILE A 431 -50.82 -6.60 0.68
CA ILE A 431 -50.89 -5.12 0.78
C ILE A 431 -49.47 -4.56 0.84
N ARG A 432 -49.12 -3.81 -0.22
CA ARG A 432 -47.98 -2.90 -0.29
C ARG A 432 -48.29 -1.63 0.53
N LYS A 433 -47.33 -1.12 1.29
CA LYS A 433 -47.35 0.27 1.80
C LYS A 433 -46.25 1.09 1.12
N SER A 434 -46.70 2.12 0.43
CA SER A 434 -45.95 3.23 -0.16
C SER A 434 -45.54 4.25 0.91
N LEU A 435 -44.30 4.72 0.84
CA LEU A 435 -43.80 5.91 1.53
C LEU A 435 -44.02 7.13 0.62
N SER A 436 -44.66 8.16 1.18
CA SER A 436 -44.92 9.46 0.54
C SER A 436 -43.91 10.50 1.00
N ASN A 437 -43.29 11.18 0.03
CA ASN A 437 -42.58 12.45 0.19
C ASN A 437 -43.56 13.57 0.56
N HIS A 438 -43.14 14.49 1.43
CA HIS A 438 -43.51 15.90 1.33
C HIS A 438 -42.48 16.81 1.99
N SER A 439 -41.97 17.75 1.19
CA SER A 439 -41.26 18.96 1.57
C SER A 439 -42.22 20.16 1.50
N ALA A 440 -42.16 21.09 2.46
CA ALA A 440 -42.17 22.55 2.22
C ALA A 440 -42.19 23.40 3.53
N GLN A 441 -41.16 24.25 3.65
CA GLN A 441 -41.16 25.69 4.00
C GLN A 441 -41.78 26.20 5.34
N GLY A 442 -40.89 26.67 6.23
CA GLY A 442 -40.62 28.10 6.46
C GLY A 442 -41.43 28.87 7.52
N LYS A 443 -40.73 29.46 8.51
CA LYS A 443 -40.80 30.90 8.86
C LYS A 443 -39.87 31.27 10.03
N VAL A 444 -39.08 32.34 9.76
CA VAL A 444 -38.43 33.38 10.60
C VAL A 444 -37.58 32.96 11.78
#